data_AF-A0A932BBZ9-F1
#
_entry.id   AF-A0A932BBZ9-F1
#
_cell.length_a   1.000
_cell.length_b   1.000
_cell.length_c   1.000
_cell.angle_alpha   90.00
_cell.angle_beta   90.00
_cell.angle_gamma   90.00
#
_symmetry.space_group_name_H-M   'P 1'
#
loop_
_entity.id
_entity.type
_entity.pdbx_description
1 polymer ?
#
loop_
_entity_poly.entity_id
_entity_poly.type
_entity_poly.pdbx_seq_one_letter_code
_entity_poly.pdbx_strand_id
1 'polypeptide(L)'
;MSDLDTLIPQAVELVIDGEPLAIKPLKVGQMPGFLRAISPVMQQLTASDIDWLALFGERGDDLLSAIAIAVGKPRAWVDELAADEAILLAAKVIEVNADFFTRTVIPKLDGLFGQVKLPPIVKAVAGSMPSRT
;
A
#
# COMPACT_ATOMS: atom_id res chain seq x y z
N MET A 1 -17.61 13.88 22.46
CA MET A 1 -17.17 13.60 21.08
C MET A 1 -17.92 12.36 20.65
N SER A 2 -18.68 12.46 19.56
CA SER A 2 -19.78 11.53 19.25
C SER A 2 -19.26 10.37 18.42
N ASP A 3 -19.83 9.17 18.60
CA ASP A 3 -19.53 7.94 17.83
C ASP A 3 -19.62 8.08 16.30
N LEU A 4 -20.16 9.22 15.82
CA LEU A 4 -20.19 9.62 14.42
C LEU A 4 -18.81 10.02 13.86
N ASP A 5 -17.91 10.54 14.70
CA ASP A 5 -16.53 10.88 14.32
C ASP A 5 -15.70 9.62 14.01
N THR A 6 -16.12 8.47 14.56
CA THR A 6 -15.56 7.14 14.32
C THR A 6 -15.92 6.57 12.94
N LEU A 7 -16.92 7.16 12.26
CA LEU A 7 -17.40 6.70 10.95
C LEU A 7 -16.81 7.52 9.78
N ILE A 8 -16.19 8.67 10.06
CA ILE A 8 -15.59 9.52 9.03
C ILE A 8 -14.08 9.31 9.05
N PRO A 9 -13.48 8.79 7.96
CA PRO A 9 -12.03 8.72 7.82
C PRO A 9 -11.42 10.10 8.06
N GLN A 10 -10.59 10.25 9.10
CA GLN A 10 -9.96 11.52 9.44
C GLN A 10 -8.99 11.90 8.33
N ALA A 11 -9.32 12.93 7.57
CA ALA A 11 -8.43 13.48 6.58
C ALA A 11 -7.34 14.30 7.30
N VAL A 12 -6.09 14.15 6.86
CA VAL A 12 -5.01 15.04 7.30
C VAL A 12 -4.77 16.07 6.21
N GLU A 13 -4.99 17.33 6.53
CA GLU A 13 -4.68 18.45 5.64
C GLU A 13 -3.17 18.72 5.63
N LEU A 14 -2.60 18.83 4.44
CA LEU A 14 -1.18 19.12 4.21
C LEU A 14 -1.07 20.10 3.04
N VAL A 15 -0.11 21.02 3.08
CA VAL A 15 0.22 21.85 1.92
C VAL A 15 1.43 21.22 1.24
N ILE A 16 1.28 20.88 -0.06
CA ILE A 16 2.34 20.33 -0.91
C ILE A 16 2.37 21.15 -2.19
N ASP A 17 3.55 21.64 -2.58
CA ASP A 17 3.73 22.51 -3.76
C ASP A 17 2.78 23.72 -3.76
N GLY A 18 2.55 24.29 -2.57
CA GLY A 18 1.61 25.40 -2.36
C GLY A 18 0.12 25.04 -2.53
N GLU A 19 -0.22 23.79 -2.86
CA GLU A 19 -1.60 23.31 -2.98
C GLU A 19 -2.05 22.64 -1.66
N PRO A 20 -3.21 23.02 -1.09
CA PRO A 20 -3.79 22.29 0.04
C PRO A 20 -4.31 20.93 -0.43
N LEU A 21 -3.84 19.87 0.22
CA LEU A 21 -4.13 18.48 -0.07
C LEU A 21 -4.65 17.75 1.18
N ALA A 22 -5.86 17.19 1.05
CA ALA A 22 -6.46 16.36 2.10
C ALA A 22 -6.08 14.88 1.90
N ILE A 23 -5.16 14.37 2.72
CA ILE A 23 -4.75 12.97 2.72
C ILE A 23 -5.81 12.12 3.43
N LYS A 24 -6.38 11.16 2.71
CA LYS A 24 -7.48 10.31 3.19
C LYS A 24 -7.08 8.83 3.12
N PRO A 25 -7.70 7.96 3.94
CA PRO A 25 -7.53 6.52 3.77
C PRO A 25 -7.91 6.05 2.37
N LEU A 26 -7.21 5.04 1.87
CA LEU A 26 -7.40 4.46 0.54
C LEU A 26 -8.84 3.99 0.34
N LYS A 27 -9.43 4.40 -0.78
CA LYS A 27 -10.72 3.88 -1.24
C LYS A 27 -10.54 2.49 -1.82
N VAL A 28 -11.61 1.69 -1.80
CA VAL A 28 -11.64 0.33 -2.37
C VAL A 28 -11.15 0.30 -3.82
N GLY A 29 -11.52 1.29 -4.64
CA GLY A 29 -11.05 1.38 -6.04
C GLY A 29 -9.55 1.65 -6.21
N GLN A 30 -8.91 2.26 -5.20
CA GLN A 30 -7.46 2.55 -5.21
C GLN A 30 -6.64 1.35 -4.73
N MET A 31 -7.23 0.49 -3.88
CA MET A 31 -6.53 -0.62 -3.22
C MET A 31 -5.81 -1.57 -4.18
N PRO A 32 -6.41 -2.10 -5.27
CA PRO A 32 -5.70 -3.03 -6.15
C PRO A 32 -4.51 -2.39 -6.87
N GLY A 33 -4.61 -1.12 -7.24
CA GLY A 33 -3.52 -0.37 -7.87
C GLY A 33 -2.40 -0.09 -6.88
N PHE A 34 -2.77 0.43 -5.70
CA PHE A 34 -1.82 0.76 -4.63
C PHE A 34 -1.03 -0.47 -4.17
N LEU A 35 -1.70 -1.58 -3.88
CA LEU A 35 -1.06 -2.81 -3.42
C LEU A 35 -0.09 -3.37 -4.47
N ARG A 36 -0.46 -3.31 -5.76
CA ARG A 36 0.43 -3.74 -6.84
C ARG A 36 1.68 -2.87 -6.92
N ALA A 37 1.52 -1.55 -6.78
CA ALA A 37 2.62 -0.60 -6.83
C ALA A 37 3.55 -0.71 -5.61
N ILE A 38 3.02 -0.87 -4.39
CA ILE A 38 3.86 -0.86 -3.18
C ILE A 38 4.50 -2.23 -2.86
N SER A 39 3.96 -3.33 -3.37
CA SER A 39 4.44 -4.69 -3.05
C SER A 39 5.95 -4.91 -3.30
N PRO A 40 6.54 -4.48 -4.43
CA PRO A 40 7.98 -4.62 -4.66
C PRO A 40 8.84 -3.87 -3.63
N VAL A 41 8.39 -2.69 -3.20
CA VAL A 41 9.04 -1.86 -2.18
C VAL A 41 9.01 -2.57 -0.82
N MET A 42 7.85 -3.12 -0.45
CA MET A 42 7.68 -3.83 0.83
C MET A 42 8.60 -5.05 0.94
N GLN A 43 8.78 -5.81 -0.14
CA GLN A 43 9.67 -6.96 -0.15
C GLN A 43 11.12 -6.58 0.19
N GLN A 44 11.59 -5.45 -0.34
CA GLN A 44 12.93 -4.93 -0.03
C GLN A 44 13.02 -4.33 1.39
N LEU A 45 11.97 -3.67 1.88
CA LEU A 45 11.93 -3.13 3.24
C LEU A 45 11.88 -4.22 4.32
N THR A 46 11.40 -5.42 4.00
CA THR A 46 11.41 -6.57 4.92
C THR A 46 12.74 -7.33 4.95
N ALA A 47 13.73 -6.93 4.16
CA ALA A 47 15.06 -7.50 4.22
C ALA A 47 15.79 -7.12 5.52
N SER A 48 16.68 -7.98 6.00
CA SER A 48 17.43 -7.77 7.25
C SER A 48 18.28 -6.50 7.26
N ASP A 49 18.80 -6.12 6.10
CA ASP A 49 19.51 -4.86 5.85
C ASP A 49 18.85 -4.16 4.66
N ILE A 50 18.42 -2.90 4.86
CA ILE A 50 17.79 -2.11 3.81
C ILE A 50 18.87 -1.39 3.01
N ASP A 51 19.05 -1.78 1.75
CA ASP A 51 19.84 -1.00 0.78
C ASP A 51 19.00 0.18 0.28
N TRP A 52 19.17 1.33 0.92
CA TRP A 52 18.45 2.56 0.58
C TRP A 52 18.74 3.04 -0.84
N LEU A 53 19.97 2.87 -1.34
CA LEU A 53 20.32 3.32 -2.68
C LEU A 53 19.64 2.45 -3.73
N ALA A 54 19.64 1.13 -3.55
CA ALA A 54 18.95 0.20 -4.43
C ALA A 54 17.42 0.37 -4.35
N LEU A 55 16.88 0.62 -3.16
CA LEU A 55 15.44 0.86 -2.96
C LEU A 55 14.97 2.09 -3.75
N PHE A 56 15.64 3.23 -3.57
CA PHE A 56 15.27 4.46 -4.29
C PHE A 56 15.63 4.38 -5.77
N GLY A 57 16.78 3.80 -6.12
CA GLY A 57 17.26 3.70 -7.49
C GLY A 57 16.48 2.71 -8.36
N GLU A 58 16.00 1.60 -7.81
CA GLU A 58 15.34 0.55 -8.59
C GLU A 58 13.83 0.44 -8.36
N ARG A 59 13.31 0.93 -7.22
CA ARG A 59 11.88 0.87 -6.87
C ARG A 59 11.29 2.23 -6.53
N GLY A 60 12.04 3.31 -6.73
CA GLY A 60 11.54 4.68 -6.55
C GLY A 60 10.28 4.93 -7.35
N ASP A 61 10.23 4.49 -8.62
CA ASP A 61 9.05 4.67 -9.48
C ASP A 61 7.80 3.94 -8.98
N ASP A 62 7.97 2.74 -8.42
CA ASP A 62 6.91 1.95 -7.81
C ASP A 62 6.34 2.67 -6.57
N LEU A 63 7.22 3.23 -5.74
CA LEU A 63 6.84 4.01 -4.56
C LEU A 63 6.10 5.30 -4.96
N LEU A 64 6.61 6.05 -5.92
CA LEU A 64 5.99 7.29 -6.40
C LEU A 64 4.63 7.03 -7.08
N SER A 65 4.50 5.90 -7.78
CA SER A 65 3.22 5.44 -8.33
C SER A 65 2.22 5.10 -7.23
N ALA A 66 2.65 4.43 -6.16
CA ALA A 66 1.80 4.14 -5.01
C ALA A 66 1.30 5.44 -4.34
N ILE A 67 2.18 6.43 -4.17
CA ILE A 67 1.83 7.75 -3.62
C ILE A 67 0.79 8.44 -4.50
N ALA A 68 1.02 8.51 -5.82
CA ALA A 68 0.08 9.11 -6.77
C ALA A 68 -1.31 8.48 -6.68
N ILE A 69 -1.37 7.15 -6.59
CA ILE A 69 -2.63 6.41 -6.40
C ILE A 69 -3.29 6.79 -5.08
N ALA A 70 -2.52 6.86 -3.99
CA ALA A 70 -3.06 7.14 -2.65
C ALA A 70 -3.69 8.53 -2.56
N VAL A 71 -3.03 9.54 -3.13
CA VAL A 71 -3.49 10.94 -3.06
C VAL A 71 -4.44 11.30 -4.20
N GLY A 72 -4.61 10.42 -5.20
CA GLY A 72 -5.50 10.62 -6.33
C GLY A 72 -5.00 11.69 -7.31
N LYS A 73 -3.68 11.87 -7.41
CA LYS A 73 -3.03 12.82 -8.33
C LYS A 73 -2.37 12.07 -9.49
N PRO A 74 -2.16 12.71 -10.66
CA PRO A 74 -1.38 12.12 -11.74
C PRO A 74 0.06 11.83 -11.30
N ARG A 75 0.68 10.77 -11.84
CA ARG A 75 2.09 10.42 -11.55
C ARG A 75 3.05 11.58 -11.86
N ALA A 76 2.82 12.28 -12.97
CA ALA A 76 3.61 13.44 -13.38
C ALA A 76 3.52 14.61 -12.38
N TRP A 77 2.43 14.75 -11.63
CA TRP A 77 2.36 15.76 -10.57
C TRP A 77 3.30 15.42 -9.41
N VAL A 78 3.44 14.13 -9.09
CA VAL A 78 4.38 13.66 -8.06
C VAL A 78 5.84 13.79 -8.52
N ASP A 79 6.12 13.66 -9.82
CA ASP A 79 7.47 13.81 -10.40
C ASP A 79 8.06 15.21 -10.22
N GLU A 80 7.21 16.23 -10.21
CA GLU A 80 7.64 17.63 -10.12
C GLU A 80 7.84 18.09 -8.66
N LEU A 81 7.49 17.25 -7.67
CA LEU A 81 7.66 17.59 -6.26
C LEU A 81 9.13 17.71 -5.88
N ALA A 82 9.44 18.68 -5.04
CA ALA A 82 10.71 18.70 -4.34
C ALA A 82 10.88 17.41 -3.51
N ALA A 83 12.11 16.92 -3.39
CA ALA A 83 12.37 15.63 -2.75
C ALA A 83 11.91 15.59 -1.29
N ASP A 84 12.05 16.69 -0.55
CA ASP A 84 11.59 16.85 0.83
C ASP A 84 10.06 16.84 0.94
N GLU A 85 9.36 17.50 0.02
CA GLU A 85 7.89 17.45 -0.06
C GLU A 85 7.38 16.05 -0.42
N ALA A 86 8.05 15.35 -1.34
CA ALA A 86 7.71 13.98 -1.70
C ALA A 86 7.89 13.01 -0.51
N ILE A 87 8.97 13.17 0.28
CA ILE A 87 9.21 12.41 1.51
C ILE A 87 8.10 12.69 2.55
N LEU A 88 7.77 13.97 2.76
CA LEU A 88 6.72 14.37 3.69
C LEU A 88 5.36 13.78 3.29
N LEU A 89 5.03 13.84 2.00
CA LEU A 89 3.81 13.26 1.44
C LEU A 89 3.77 11.75 1.63
N ALA A 90 4.85 11.04 1.32
CA ALA A 90 4.96 9.60 1.50
C ALA A 90 4.74 9.19 2.97
N ALA A 91 5.41 9.88 3.90
CA ALA A 91 5.26 9.63 5.32
C ALA A 91 3.80 9.82 5.77
N LYS A 92 3.15 10.88 5.29
CA LYS A 92 1.76 11.15 5.67
C LYS A 92 0.77 10.14 5.07
N VAL A 93 1.00 9.70 3.82
CA VAL A 93 0.22 8.63 3.19
C VAL A 93 0.34 7.34 4.01
N ILE A 94 1.55 6.97 4.43
CA ILE A 94 1.77 5.78 5.26
C ILE A 94 1.07 5.93 6.61
N GLU A 95 1.22 7.06 7.29
CA GLU A 95 0.58 7.33 8.60
C GLU A 95 -0.94 7.16 8.54
N VAL A 96 -1.61 7.80 7.57
CA VAL A 96 -3.07 7.76 7.42
C VAL A 96 -3.57 6.36 7.05
N ASN A 97 -2.78 5.57 6.32
CA ASN A 97 -3.21 4.27 5.81
C ASN A 97 -2.79 3.09 6.71
N ALA A 98 -1.65 3.16 7.40
CA ALA A 98 -1.14 2.08 8.23
C ALA A 98 -2.10 1.76 9.40
N ASP A 99 -2.66 2.78 10.04
CA ASP A 99 -3.65 2.59 11.11
C ASP A 99 -4.93 1.93 10.59
N PHE A 100 -5.39 2.26 9.37
CA PHE A 100 -6.55 1.61 8.76
C PHE A 100 -6.29 0.12 8.48
N PHE A 101 -5.14 -0.22 7.91
CA PHE A 101 -4.80 -1.61 7.60
C PHE A 101 -4.64 -2.47 8.85
N THR A 102 -3.86 -1.99 9.83
CA THR A 102 -3.54 -2.74 11.05
C THR A 102 -4.72 -2.86 12.00
N ARG A 103 -5.53 -1.81 12.16
CA ARG A 103 -6.63 -1.79 13.14
C ARG A 103 -7.98 -2.22 12.57
N THR A 104 -8.17 -2.16 11.24
CA THR A 104 -9.48 -2.41 10.62
C THR A 104 -9.47 -3.53 9.60
N VAL A 105 -8.57 -3.48 8.60
CA VAL A 105 -8.61 -4.42 7.47
C VAL A 105 -8.14 -5.82 7.88
N ILE A 106 -6.93 -5.92 8.45
CA ILE A 106 -6.33 -7.20 8.84
C ILE A 106 -7.24 -7.95 9.83
N PRO A 107 -7.72 -7.35 10.94
CA PRO A 107 -8.57 -8.06 11.89
C PRO A 107 -9.89 -8.55 11.29
N LYS A 108 -10.50 -7.79 10.37
CA LYS A 108 -11.76 -8.19 9.72
C LYS A 108 -11.56 -9.32 8.72
N LEU A 109 -10.45 -9.30 7.98
CA LEU A 109 -10.09 -10.38 7.05
C LEU A 109 -9.67 -11.64 7.81
N ASP A 110 -8.80 -11.51 8.82
CA ASP A 110 -8.38 -12.63 9.68
C ASP A 110 -9.58 -13.23 10.42
N GLY A 111 -10.51 -12.40 10.90
CA GLY A 111 -11.76 -12.87 11.47
C GLY A 111 -12.63 -13.64 10.47
N LEU A 112 -12.74 -13.15 9.23
CA LEU A 112 -13.50 -13.80 8.16
C LEU A 112 -12.86 -15.14 7.75
N PHE A 113 -11.54 -15.18 7.54
CA PHE A 113 -10.80 -16.39 7.16
C PHE A 113 -10.57 -17.37 8.32
N GLY A 114 -10.60 -16.90 9.57
CA GLY A 114 -10.61 -17.76 10.75
C GLY A 114 -11.97 -18.46 10.95
N GLN A 115 -13.06 -17.83 10.51
CA GLN A 115 -14.41 -18.41 10.54
C GLN A 115 -14.68 -19.34 9.35
N VAL A 116 -14.11 -19.06 8.18
CA VAL A 116 -14.13 -19.98 7.04
C VAL A 116 -12.98 -20.98 7.23
N LYS A 117 -13.26 -22.17 7.77
CA LYS A 117 -12.35 -23.34 7.62
C LYS A 117 -12.23 -23.65 6.13
N LEU A 118 -11.35 -22.95 5.43
CA LEU A 118 -11.00 -23.25 4.06
C LEU A 118 -10.43 -24.68 4.08
N PRO A 119 -11.02 -25.64 3.36
CA PRO A 119 -10.37 -26.94 3.19
C PRO A 119 -9.01 -26.69 2.54
N PRO A 120 -7.96 -27.44 2.93
CA PRO A 120 -6.63 -27.24 2.38
C PRO A 120 -6.74 -27.31 0.85
N ILE A 121 -6.28 -26.25 0.17
CA ILE A 121 -6.15 -26.26 -1.29
C ILE A 121 -5.18 -27.39 -1.59
N VAL A 122 -5.74 -28.49 -2.09
CA VAL A 122 -5.02 -29.71 -2.39
C VAL A 122 -3.91 -29.35 -3.37
N LYS A 123 -2.65 -29.58 -2.98
CA LYS A 123 -1.51 -29.68 -3.91
C LYS A 123 -1.90 -30.69 -4.98
N ALA A 124 -2.35 -30.24 -6.15
CA ALA A 124 -2.64 -31.11 -7.26
C ALA A 124 -2.34 -30.37 -8.57
N VAL A 125 -1.09 -30.45 -9.02
CA VAL A 125 -0.60 -30.76 -10.39
C VAL A 125 0.92 -30.92 -10.23
N ALA A 126 1.63 -31.99 -10.58
CA ALA A 126 1.31 -33.33 -11.00
C ALA A 126 2.59 -34.15 -10.77
N GLY A 127 2.49 -35.28 -10.07
CA GLY A 127 3.45 -36.36 -10.27
C GLY A 127 3.01 -37.14 -11.50
N SER A 128 3.87 -37.24 -12.52
CA SER A 128 4.14 -38.48 -13.29
C SER A 128 4.95 -38.17 -14.55
N MET A 129 6.25 -38.45 -14.50
CA MET A 129 7.00 -38.97 -15.65
C MET A 129 6.89 -40.50 -15.58
N PRO A 130 6.62 -41.21 -16.69
CA PRO A 130 7.73 -41.91 -17.36
C PRO A 130 7.64 -41.97 -18.89
N SER A 131 8.76 -42.38 -19.48
CA SER A 131 9.22 -42.30 -20.87
C SER A 131 8.54 -43.20 -21.92
N ARG A 132 8.68 -42.80 -23.20
CA ARG A 132 8.88 -43.65 -24.41
C ARG A 132 9.39 -42.70 -25.51
N THR A 133 10.47 -42.93 -26.24
CA THR A 133 10.94 -44.13 -26.96
C THR A 133 12.46 -44.24 -26.96
#